data_AF-A0A3A9TEY8-F1
#
_entry.id   AF-A0A3A9TEY8-F1
#
_cell.length_a   1.000
_cell.length_b   1.000
_cell.length_c   1.000
_cell.angle_alpha   90.00
_cell.angle_beta   90.00
_cell.angle_gamma   90.00
#
_symmetry.space_group_name_H-M   'P 1'
#
loop_
_entity.id
_entity.type
_entity.pdbx_description
1 polymer ?
#
loop_
_entity_poly.entity_id
_entity_poly.type
_entity_poly.pdbx_seq_one_letter_code
_entity_poly.pdbx_strand_id
1 'polypeptide(L)'
;MISITEIVLIIAGFAAIILGYLLPVGKELDEEDKVLMEREIRELVRREVEGQKETIENMVDDSVEDTIGRTERAMERISNEKLSAINEYSDTVMSDIHKNHDEVMFMYDMLNDKHKNLTSVVSEVTRKADEARQTVLDAELTVKEAQEATNSLKNLPKNDIPEPIKKTPEQQVSADQPIKQRSEEPLKESSEQPISAVREPELNEMKPKVIVPDEVSNLHIIGNDIKDKDDAAEPHVKSKVVPITEAVRVEGKSVNPDKNMQELTANDPISQNRQIIEMHKAGKSNMVIARELGLGIGEVKLVIDLSNKHRKVK
;
A
#
# COMPACT_ATOMS: atom_id res chain seq x y z
N MET A 1 13.36 49.53 -101.07
CA MET A 1 14.82 49.68 -100.91
C MET A 1 15.09 49.50 -99.43
N ILE A 2 15.91 48.52 -99.06
CA ILE A 2 16.26 48.30 -97.65
C ILE A 2 17.11 49.48 -97.19
N SER A 3 16.79 49.99 -96.01
CA SER A 3 17.45 51.17 -95.44
C SER A 3 18.84 50.78 -94.93
N ILE A 4 19.83 51.67 -95.05
CA ILE A 4 21.21 51.42 -94.57
C ILE A 4 21.23 51.05 -93.07
N THR A 5 20.31 51.60 -92.28
CA THR A 5 20.13 51.30 -90.85
C THR A 5 19.68 49.87 -90.58
N GLU A 6 18.86 49.27 -91.43
CA GLU A 6 18.40 47.87 -91.30
C GLU A 6 19.56 46.89 -91.56
N ILE A 7 20.43 47.18 -92.53
CA ILE A 7 21.61 46.35 -92.82
C ILE A 7 22.61 46.39 -91.65
N VAL A 8 22.82 47.56 -91.03
CA VAL A 8 23.71 47.70 -89.87
C VAL A 8 23.18 46.91 -88.67
N LEU A 9 21.86 46.93 -88.42
CA LEU A 9 21.24 46.17 -87.33
C LEU A 9 21.35 44.65 -87.55
N ILE A 10 21.22 44.16 -88.78
CA ILE A 10 21.37 42.73 -89.10
C ILE A 10 22.81 42.27 -88.84
N ILE A 11 23.81 43.05 -89.24
CA ILE A 11 25.23 42.73 -89.02
C ILE A 11 25.56 42.76 -87.52
N ALA A 12 25.07 43.77 -86.79
CA ALA A 12 25.26 43.87 -85.35
C ALA A 12 24.60 42.69 -84.60
N GLY A 13 23.40 42.28 -85.04
CA GLY A 13 22.72 41.09 -84.51
C GLY A 13 23.51 39.81 -84.76
N PHE A 14 24.07 39.64 -85.95
CA PHE A 14 24.89 38.46 -86.27
C PHE A 14 26.19 38.44 -85.46
N ALA A 15 26.82 39.60 -85.27
CA ALA A 15 28.00 39.73 -84.41
C ALA A 15 27.70 39.36 -82.95
N ALA A 16 26.56 39.77 -82.41
CA ALA A 16 26.15 39.42 -81.04
C ALA A 16 25.93 37.90 -80.86
N ILE A 17 25.40 37.22 -81.88
CA ILE A 17 25.20 35.75 -81.86
C ILE A 17 26.55 35.02 -81.88
N ILE A 18 27.50 35.45 -82.72
CA ILE A 18 28.85 34.86 -82.77
C ILE A 18 29.59 35.10 -81.46
N LEU A 19 29.48 36.32 -80.89
CA LEU A 19 30.09 36.64 -79.60
C LEU A 19 29.49 35.80 -78.46
N GLY A 20 28.18 35.55 -78.53
CA GLY A 20 27.49 34.65 -77.60
C GLY A 20 27.96 33.20 -77.72
N TYR A 21 28.33 32.74 -78.92
CA TYR A 21 28.89 31.40 -79.14
C TYR A 21 30.36 31.29 -78.70
N LEU A 22 31.11 32.39 -78.73
CA LEU A 22 32.51 32.43 -78.28
C LEU A 22 32.62 32.52 -76.75
N LEU A 23 31.55 32.86 -76.04
CA LEU A 23 31.50 32.75 -74.59
C LEU A 23 31.28 31.28 -74.21
N PRO A 24 32.31 30.58 -73.66
CA PRO A 24 32.15 29.20 -73.22
C PRO A 24 31.18 29.20 -72.03
N VAL A 25 29.95 28.78 -72.30
CA VAL A 25 28.93 28.55 -71.27
C VAL A 25 29.35 27.31 -70.49
N GLY A 26 29.82 27.54 -69.26
CA GLY A 26 30.20 26.48 -68.32
C GLY A 26 31.65 26.05 -68.47
N LYS A 27 32.55 26.73 -67.74
CA LYS A 27 33.78 26.06 -67.30
C LYS A 27 33.34 25.03 -66.26
N GLU A 28 33.27 23.76 -66.65
CA GLU A 28 33.30 22.68 -65.67
C GLU A 28 34.59 22.90 -64.86
N LEU A 29 34.43 23.18 -63.57
CA LEU A 29 35.56 23.26 -62.65
C LEU A 29 36.34 21.95 -62.77
N ASP A 30 37.66 22.03 -62.93
CA ASP A 30 38.50 20.85 -63.07
C ASP A 30 38.31 19.96 -61.82
N GLU A 31 38.53 18.64 -61.94
CA GLU A 31 38.41 17.74 -60.80
C GLU A 31 39.35 18.14 -59.65
N GLU A 32 40.48 18.78 -59.98
CA GLU A 32 41.39 19.39 -59.01
C GLU A 32 40.77 20.58 -58.26
N ASP A 33 40.02 21.44 -58.95
CA ASP A 33 39.34 22.60 -58.36
C ASP A 33 38.18 22.18 -57.45
N LYS A 34 37.46 21.12 -57.81
CA LYS A 34 36.41 20.54 -56.95
C LYS A 34 37.00 19.98 -55.66
N VAL A 35 38.11 19.24 -55.75
CA VAL A 35 38.77 18.66 -54.57
C VAL A 35 39.34 19.75 -53.65
N LEU A 36 39.87 20.84 -54.21
CA LEU A 36 40.32 22.00 -53.43
C LEU A 36 39.16 22.68 -52.71
N MET A 37 38.05 22.91 -53.42
CA MET A 37 36.84 23.49 -52.85
C MET A 37 36.23 22.60 -51.75
N GLU A 38 36.20 21.27 -51.94
CA GLU A 38 35.74 20.33 -50.91
C GLU A 38 36.60 20.35 -49.65
N ARG A 39 37.93 20.50 -49.80
CA ARG A 39 38.85 20.61 -48.66
C ARG A 39 38.66 21.91 -47.91
N GLU A 40 38.53 23.03 -48.62
CA GLU A 40 38.28 24.35 -48.04
C GLU A 40 36.94 24.38 -47.30
N ILE A 41 35.87 23.82 -47.89
CA ILE A 41 34.56 23.68 -47.24
C ILE A 41 34.67 22.83 -45.98
N ARG A 42 35.40 21.71 -46.04
CA ARG A 42 35.59 20.84 -44.87
C ARG A 42 36.36 21.54 -43.76
N GLU A 43 37.35 22.35 -44.09
CA GLU A 43 38.11 23.13 -43.11
C GLU A 43 37.27 24.24 -42.48
N LEU A 44 36.47 24.95 -43.29
CA LEU A 44 35.51 25.96 -42.82
C LEU A 44 34.46 25.34 -41.89
N VAL A 45 33.88 24.20 -42.27
CA VAL A 45 32.92 23.46 -41.44
C VAL A 45 33.57 23.00 -40.14
N ARG A 46 34.80 22.46 -40.20
CA ARG A 46 35.51 22.01 -39.00
C ARG A 46 35.77 23.17 -38.03
N ARG A 47 36.20 24.33 -38.53
CA ARG A 47 36.44 25.52 -37.70
C ARG A 47 35.17 26.06 -37.07
N GLU A 48 34.06 26.06 -37.81
CA GLU A 48 32.75 26.48 -37.28
C GLU A 48 32.25 25.50 -36.21
N VAL A 49 32.37 24.20 -36.45
CA VAL A 49 32.01 23.15 -35.47
C VAL A 49 32.89 23.25 -34.22
N GLU A 50 34.18 23.53 -34.35
CA GLU A 50 35.10 23.70 -33.21
C GLU A 50 34.73 24.94 -32.38
N GLY A 51 34.30 26.04 -33.02
CA GLY A 51 33.81 27.24 -32.34
C GLY A 51 32.45 27.04 -31.65
N GLN A 52 31.57 26.22 -32.23
CA GLN A 52 30.28 25.90 -31.63
C GLN A 52 30.37 24.81 -30.56
N LYS A 53 31.43 23.99 -30.57
CA LYS A 53 31.63 22.90 -29.61
C LYS A 53 31.58 23.39 -28.17
N GLU A 54 32.27 24.50 -27.86
CA GLU A 54 32.26 25.10 -26.51
C GLU A 54 30.86 25.57 -26.10
N THR A 55 30.11 26.15 -27.04
CA THR A 55 28.73 26.59 -26.77
C THR A 55 27.79 25.40 -26.52
N ILE A 56 27.95 24.33 -27.30
CA ILE A 56 27.19 23.08 -27.13
C ILE A 56 27.56 22.43 -25.79
N GLU A 57 28.84 22.38 -25.43
CA GLU A 57 29.32 21.83 -24.16
C GLU A 57 28.72 22.59 -22.97
N ASN A 58 28.79 23.92 -22.98
CA ASN A 58 28.18 24.75 -21.93
C ASN A 58 26.64 24.58 -21.86
N MET A 59 25.95 24.53 -23.00
CA MET A 59 24.50 24.31 -23.02
C MET A 59 24.12 22.92 -22.50
N VAL A 60 24.92 21.91 -22.81
CA VAL A 60 24.73 20.55 -22.29
C VAL A 60 24.95 20.53 -20.78
N ASP A 61 26.02 21.15 -20.28
CA ASP A 61 26.30 21.22 -18.85
C ASP A 61 25.19 21.97 -18.08
N ASP A 62 24.71 23.10 -18.60
CA ASP A 62 23.59 23.84 -18.02
C ASP A 62 22.30 23.00 -17.98
N SER A 63 22.02 22.25 -19.05
CA SER A 63 20.87 21.35 -19.10
C SER A 63 21.03 20.17 -18.13
N VAL A 64 22.23 19.64 -17.97
CA VAL A 64 22.52 18.56 -17.02
C VAL A 64 22.32 19.08 -15.60
N GLU A 65 22.84 20.27 -15.28
CA GLU A 65 22.69 20.86 -13.95
C GLU A 65 21.22 21.18 -13.62
N ASP A 66 20.44 21.76 -14.56
CA ASP A 66 19.01 22.02 -14.35
C ASP A 66 18.22 20.71 -14.19
N THR A 67 18.51 19.69 -15.00
CA THR A 67 17.82 18.38 -14.89
C THR A 67 18.19 17.65 -13.60
N ILE A 68 19.44 17.73 -13.13
CA ILE A 68 19.86 17.22 -11.83
C ILE A 68 19.13 17.97 -10.72
N GLY A 69 19.14 19.30 -10.74
CA GLY A 69 18.49 20.11 -9.71
C GLY A 69 16.96 19.91 -9.67
N ARG A 70 16.30 19.70 -10.82
CA ARG A 70 14.88 19.35 -10.85
C ARG A 70 14.64 17.93 -10.33
N THR A 71 15.51 16.99 -10.70
CA THR A 71 15.43 15.60 -10.24
C THR A 71 15.65 15.52 -8.74
N GLU A 72 16.65 16.20 -8.18
CA GLU A 72 16.95 16.25 -6.76
C GLU A 72 15.76 16.80 -5.96
N ARG A 73 15.19 17.94 -6.37
CA ARG A 73 14.00 18.50 -5.71
C ARG A 73 12.77 17.60 -5.82
N ALA A 74 12.56 16.96 -6.96
CA ALA A 74 11.46 16.01 -7.14
C ALA A 74 11.67 14.76 -6.27
N MET A 75 12.89 14.24 -6.23
CA MET A 75 13.28 13.11 -5.39
C MET A 75 13.16 13.44 -3.91
N GLU A 76 13.53 14.64 -3.47
CA GLU A 76 13.38 15.07 -2.08
C GLU A 76 11.91 15.10 -1.67
N ARG A 77 11.03 15.65 -2.52
CA ARG A 77 9.58 15.66 -2.27
C ARG A 77 9.01 14.24 -2.19
N ILE A 78 9.31 13.41 -3.19
CA ILE A 78 8.83 12.02 -3.22
C ILE A 78 9.40 11.24 -2.04
N SER A 79 10.68 11.41 -1.71
CA SER A 79 11.32 10.75 -0.58
C SER A 79 10.67 11.15 0.73
N ASN A 80 10.37 12.43 0.96
CA ASN A 80 9.68 12.89 2.15
C ASN A 80 8.26 12.32 2.24
N GLU A 81 7.51 12.28 1.13
CA GLU A 81 6.19 11.67 1.06
C GLU A 81 6.25 10.16 1.35
N LYS A 82 7.19 9.44 0.74
CA LYS A 82 7.36 8.00 0.96
C LYS A 82 7.83 7.70 2.37
N LEU A 83 8.72 8.51 2.95
CA LEU A 83 9.14 8.36 4.33
C LEU A 83 7.95 8.56 5.28
N SER A 84 7.10 9.55 5.02
CA SER A 84 5.86 9.77 5.78
C SER A 84 4.92 8.57 5.69
N ALA A 85 4.68 8.05 4.48
CA ALA A 85 3.80 6.90 4.27
C ALA A 85 4.37 5.61 4.89
N ILE A 86 5.68 5.41 4.82
CA ILE A 86 6.37 4.28 5.47
C ILE A 86 6.24 4.40 6.99
N ASN A 87 6.40 5.60 7.56
CA ASN A 87 6.22 5.82 8.99
C ASN A 87 4.78 5.51 9.42
N GLU A 88 3.77 6.04 8.72
CA GLU A 88 2.36 5.78 9.03
C GLU A 88 2.01 4.27 8.93
N TYR A 89 2.52 3.60 7.90
CA TYR A 89 2.36 2.16 7.75
C TYR A 89 3.09 1.40 8.87
N SER A 90 4.30 1.80 9.21
CA SER A 90 5.09 1.18 10.28
C SER A 90 4.40 1.33 11.64
N ASP A 91 3.84 2.50 11.93
CA ASP A 91 3.10 2.76 13.17
C ASP A 91 1.83 1.90 13.23
N THR A 92 1.12 1.75 12.11
CA THR A 92 -0.06 0.87 12.02
C THR A 92 0.33 -0.59 12.27
N VAL A 93 1.37 -1.08 11.58
CA VAL A 93 1.85 -2.46 11.74
C VAL A 93 2.35 -2.71 13.16
N MET A 94 3.08 -1.77 13.76
CA MET A 94 3.53 -1.90 15.14
C MET A 94 2.35 -1.92 16.12
N SER A 95 1.34 -1.08 15.90
CA SER A 95 0.11 -1.10 16.70
C SER A 95 -0.61 -2.44 16.61
N ASP A 96 -0.74 -2.99 15.40
CA ASP A 96 -1.35 -4.30 15.19
C ASP A 96 -0.53 -5.44 15.83
N ILE A 97 0.80 -5.36 15.77
CA ILE A 97 1.69 -6.32 16.45
C ILE A 97 1.50 -6.24 17.95
N HIS A 98 1.44 -5.02 18.53
CA HIS A 98 1.18 -4.84 19.96
C HIS A 98 -0.18 -5.41 20.36
N LYS A 99 -1.24 -5.09 19.62
CA LYS A 99 -2.57 -5.62 19.86
C LYS A 99 -2.61 -7.14 19.79
N ASN A 100 -1.99 -7.74 18.78
CA ASN A 100 -1.93 -9.18 18.62
C ASN A 100 -1.12 -9.84 19.75
N HIS A 101 0.02 -9.27 20.12
CA HIS A 101 0.80 -9.73 21.27
C HIS A 101 -0.05 -9.71 22.56
N ASP A 102 -0.80 -8.63 22.79
CA ASP A 102 -1.66 -8.49 23.95
C ASP A 102 -2.81 -9.49 23.93
N GLU A 103 -3.43 -9.75 22.78
CA GLU A 103 -4.45 -10.79 22.61
C GLU A 103 -3.88 -12.18 22.88
N VAL A 104 -2.68 -12.49 22.38
CA VAL A 104 -2.00 -13.76 22.64
C VAL A 104 -1.68 -13.93 24.13
N MET A 105 -1.19 -12.90 24.80
CA MET A 105 -0.95 -12.93 26.24
C MET A 105 -2.25 -13.09 27.03
N PHE A 106 -3.30 -12.40 26.63
CA PHE A 106 -4.62 -12.54 27.22
C PHE A 106 -5.19 -13.96 27.03
N MET A 107 -5.02 -14.55 25.85
CA MET A 107 -5.41 -15.93 25.60
C MET A 107 -4.60 -16.90 26.47
N TYR A 108 -3.30 -16.66 26.65
CA TYR A 108 -2.45 -17.46 27.54
C TYR A 108 -2.93 -17.38 28.99
N ASP A 109 -3.22 -16.17 29.48
CA ASP A 109 -3.74 -15.95 30.83
C ASP A 109 -5.12 -16.57 31.01
N MET A 110 -6.03 -16.40 30.06
CA MET A 110 -7.36 -17.01 30.11
C MET A 110 -7.29 -18.55 30.04
N LEU A 111 -6.38 -19.10 29.24
CA LEU A 111 -6.21 -20.55 29.14
C LEU A 111 -5.63 -21.11 30.44
N ASN A 112 -4.67 -20.42 31.05
CA ASN A 112 -4.14 -20.75 32.36
C ASN A 112 -5.20 -20.63 33.47
N ASP A 113 -6.02 -19.57 33.45
CA ASP A 113 -7.10 -19.39 34.41
C ASP A 113 -8.20 -20.44 34.23
N LYS A 114 -8.60 -20.75 32.99
CA LYS A 114 -9.52 -21.87 32.69
C LYS A 114 -8.94 -23.20 33.16
N HIS A 115 -7.64 -23.43 33.00
CA HIS A 115 -7.00 -24.65 33.49
C HIS A 115 -7.07 -24.75 35.02
N LYS A 116 -6.80 -23.66 35.75
CA LYS A 116 -6.94 -23.60 37.21
C LYS A 116 -8.38 -23.81 37.66
N ASN A 117 -9.34 -23.13 37.02
CA ASN A 117 -10.76 -23.24 37.32
C ASN A 117 -11.30 -24.65 37.04
N LEU A 118 -10.93 -25.25 35.91
CA LEU A 118 -11.32 -26.63 35.57
C LEU A 118 -10.72 -27.62 36.58
N THR A 119 -9.44 -27.45 36.95
CA THR A 119 -8.78 -28.29 37.95
C THR A 119 -9.45 -28.17 39.32
N SER A 120 -9.79 -26.96 39.73
CA SER A 120 -10.53 -26.71 40.98
C SER A 120 -11.91 -27.39 40.96
N VAL A 121 -12.71 -27.18 39.92
CA VAL A 121 -14.05 -27.80 39.79
C VAL A 121 -13.94 -29.32 39.77
N VAL A 122 -12.99 -29.90 39.04
CA VAL A 122 -12.74 -31.35 39.05
C VAL A 122 -12.36 -31.83 40.44
N SER A 123 -11.54 -31.10 41.18
CA SER A 123 -11.15 -31.45 42.54
C SER A 123 -12.34 -31.41 43.51
N GLU A 124 -13.23 -30.41 43.40
CA GLU A 124 -14.44 -30.30 44.22
C GLU A 124 -15.45 -31.40 43.91
N VAL A 125 -15.65 -31.71 42.63
CA VAL A 125 -16.54 -32.82 42.20
C VAL A 125 -16.01 -34.15 42.71
N THR A 126 -14.69 -34.38 42.62
CA THR A 126 -14.06 -35.60 43.15
C THR A 126 -14.26 -35.70 44.66
N ARG A 127 -14.02 -34.60 45.39
CA ARG A 127 -14.21 -34.54 46.84
C ARG A 127 -15.66 -34.83 47.25
N LYS A 128 -16.64 -34.21 46.59
CA LYS A 128 -18.07 -34.45 46.84
C LYS A 128 -18.51 -35.85 46.47
N ALA A 129 -17.98 -36.42 45.38
CA ALA A 129 -18.26 -37.79 44.99
C ALA A 129 -17.71 -38.79 46.02
N ASP A 130 -16.52 -38.53 46.57
CA ASP A 130 -15.93 -39.37 47.60
C ASP A 130 -16.64 -39.21 48.95
N GLU A 131 -17.04 -38.00 49.35
CA GLU A 131 -17.90 -37.75 50.52
C GLU A 131 -19.27 -38.46 50.38
N ALA A 132 -19.89 -38.39 49.19
CA ALA A 132 -21.14 -39.08 48.91
C ALA A 132 -20.99 -40.62 48.97
N ARG A 133 -19.88 -41.17 48.46
CA ARG A 133 -19.58 -42.60 48.61
C ARG A 133 -19.38 -42.98 50.07
N GLN A 134 -18.65 -42.17 50.82
CA GLN A 134 -18.39 -42.40 52.25
C GLN A 134 -19.70 -42.42 53.04
N THR A 135 -20.56 -41.42 52.86
CA THR A 135 -21.87 -41.35 53.54
C THR A 135 -22.80 -42.50 53.16
N VAL A 136 -22.78 -42.97 51.92
CA VAL A 136 -23.55 -44.16 51.51
C VAL A 136 -23.01 -45.41 52.21
N LEU A 137 -21.68 -45.59 52.28
CA LEU A 137 -21.06 -46.70 52.99
C LEU A 137 -21.36 -46.66 54.50
N ASP A 138 -21.29 -45.49 55.12
CA ASP A 138 -21.58 -45.30 56.54
C ASP A 138 -23.08 -45.55 56.85
N ALA A 139 -23.98 -45.12 55.95
CA ALA A 139 -25.40 -45.41 56.06
C ALA A 139 -25.70 -46.91 55.89
N GLU A 140 -25.03 -47.59 54.95
CA GLU A 140 -25.18 -49.04 54.75
C GLU A 140 -24.69 -49.83 55.99
N LEU A 141 -23.58 -49.42 56.59
CA LEU A 141 -23.10 -49.97 57.86
C LEU A 141 -24.10 -49.74 59.00
N THR A 142 -24.60 -48.52 59.16
CA THR A 142 -25.58 -48.20 60.21
C THR A 142 -26.88 -48.99 60.05
N VAL A 143 -27.35 -49.17 58.82
CA VAL A 143 -28.54 -50.00 58.55
C VAL A 143 -28.27 -51.47 58.89
N LYS A 144 -27.10 -52.00 58.53
CA LYS A 144 -26.70 -53.37 58.89
C LYS A 144 -26.63 -53.54 60.42
N GLU A 145 -25.99 -52.62 61.13
CA GLU A 145 -25.90 -52.63 62.59
C GLU A 145 -27.28 -52.50 63.27
N ALA A 146 -28.14 -51.61 62.78
CA ALA A 146 -29.50 -51.45 63.30
C ALA A 146 -30.37 -52.69 63.01
N GLN A 147 -30.17 -53.35 61.87
CA GLN A 147 -30.87 -54.58 61.53
C GLN A 147 -30.41 -55.76 62.41
N GLU A 148 -29.13 -55.83 62.77
CA GLU A 148 -28.60 -56.79 63.74
C GLU A 148 -29.11 -56.53 65.18
N ALA A 149 -29.19 -55.25 65.59
CA ALA A 149 -29.73 -54.87 66.90
C ALA A 149 -31.24 -55.10 67.01
N THR A 150 -32.03 -54.82 65.97
CA THR A 150 -33.48 -55.08 65.95
C THR A 150 -33.81 -56.57 65.91
N ASN A 151 -32.99 -57.39 65.24
CA ASN A 151 -33.09 -58.84 65.30
C ASN A 151 -32.84 -59.36 66.72
N SER A 152 -32.00 -58.69 67.50
CA SER A 152 -31.76 -59.01 68.92
C SER A 152 -32.92 -58.57 69.85
N LEU A 153 -33.72 -57.58 69.44
CA LEU A 153 -34.84 -57.02 70.22
C LEU A 153 -36.22 -57.64 69.92
N LYS A 154 -36.36 -58.46 68.87
CA LYS A 154 -37.63 -59.08 68.44
C LYS A 154 -38.20 -60.14 69.43
N ASN A 155 -37.57 -60.32 70.60
CA ASN A 155 -37.96 -61.31 71.60
C ASN A 155 -38.75 -60.77 72.82
N LEU A 156 -39.26 -59.53 72.83
CA LEU A 156 -40.12 -59.05 73.94
C LEU A 156 -41.47 -58.42 73.47
N PRO A 157 -42.60 -58.69 74.19
CA PRO A 157 -43.96 -58.31 73.76
C PRO A 157 -44.34 -56.87 74.17
N LYS A 158 -45.22 -56.25 73.37
CA LYS A 158 -45.68 -54.85 73.46
C LYS A 158 -46.91 -54.70 74.37
N ASN A 159 -46.95 -53.65 75.21
CA ASN A 159 -48.17 -52.98 75.65
C ASN A 159 -47.88 -51.51 76.07
N ASP A 160 -48.80 -50.63 75.64
CA ASP A 160 -49.17 -49.28 76.11
C ASP A 160 -48.13 -48.14 76.24
N ILE A 161 -48.47 -46.97 75.66
CA ILE A 161 -48.58 -45.62 76.30
C ILE A 161 -48.59 -44.48 75.23
N PRO A 162 -49.28 -43.33 75.47
CA PRO A 162 -49.69 -42.30 74.49
C PRO A 162 -48.65 -41.20 74.19
N GLU A 163 -48.96 -40.37 73.18
CA GLU A 163 -48.23 -39.15 72.72
C GLU A 163 -47.88 -38.13 73.81
N PRO A 164 -46.82 -37.32 73.57
CA PRO A 164 -46.97 -35.87 73.81
C PRO A 164 -46.32 -34.91 72.77
N ILE A 165 -47.11 -33.87 72.43
CA ILE A 165 -46.80 -32.42 72.43
C ILE A 165 -45.83 -31.84 71.39
N LYS A 166 -46.40 -31.11 70.41
CA LYS A 166 -45.77 -30.00 69.68
C LYS A 166 -45.82 -28.71 70.51
N LYS A 167 -44.70 -27.97 70.56
CA LYS A 167 -44.66 -26.52 70.88
C LYS A 167 -43.60 -25.81 70.02
N THR A 168 -44.07 -24.98 69.08
CA THR A 168 -43.47 -23.69 68.64
C THR A 168 -43.61 -22.68 69.82
N PRO A 169 -43.00 -21.46 69.87
CA PRO A 169 -42.27 -20.71 68.83
C PRO A 169 -41.02 -19.91 69.31
N GLU A 170 -40.43 -19.23 68.31
CA GLU A 170 -39.39 -18.21 68.34
C GLU A 170 -39.69 -17.01 69.25
N GLN A 171 -38.65 -16.42 69.87
CA GLN A 171 -38.61 -14.99 70.19
C GLN A 171 -37.18 -14.45 70.22
N GLN A 172 -37.04 -13.31 69.53
CA GLN A 172 -35.94 -12.35 69.42
C GLN A 172 -35.35 -11.91 70.76
N VAL A 173 -34.07 -11.50 70.81
CA VAL A 173 -33.65 -10.28 71.55
C VAL A 173 -32.40 -9.64 70.92
N SER A 174 -32.49 -8.33 70.72
CA SER A 174 -31.47 -7.38 70.28
C SER A 174 -30.44 -7.00 71.35
N ALA A 175 -29.34 -6.40 70.86
CA ALA A 175 -28.58 -5.29 71.43
C ALA A 175 -27.79 -5.49 72.74
N ASP A 176 -26.48 -5.23 72.67
CA ASP A 176 -25.92 -4.13 73.45
C ASP A 176 -24.57 -3.62 72.90
N GLN A 177 -24.35 -2.33 73.15
CA GLN A 177 -23.26 -1.43 72.69
C GLN A 177 -22.36 -1.10 73.94
N PRO A 178 -21.46 -0.09 74.00
CA PRO A 178 -20.14 0.12 73.34
C PRO A 178 -19.02 0.59 74.35
N ILE A 179 -17.98 1.31 73.84
CA ILE A 179 -17.09 2.34 74.50
C ILE A 179 -15.72 1.78 75.00
N LYS A 180 -14.49 2.35 74.84
CA LYS A 180 -13.81 3.66 74.52
C LYS A 180 -12.34 3.31 74.10
N GLN A 181 -11.45 4.10 73.48
CA GLN A 181 -10.95 5.48 73.72
C GLN A 181 -9.86 5.72 72.63
N ARG A 182 -9.96 6.69 71.70
CA ARG A 182 -9.63 8.14 71.74
C ARG A 182 -8.17 8.53 72.05
N SER A 183 -7.48 9.04 71.04
CA SER A 183 -6.54 10.19 71.05
C SER A 183 -6.28 10.59 69.58
N GLU A 184 -7.02 11.55 69.03
CA GLU A 184 -6.67 12.98 68.90
C GLU A 184 -5.55 13.30 67.88
N GLU A 185 -6.04 13.63 66.69
CA GLU A 185 -5.57 14.51 65.60
C GLU A 185 -4.74 15.76 66.03
N PRO A 186 -4.00 16.46 65.12
CA PRO A 186 -4.68 17.23 64.06
C PRO A 186 -3.94 17.55 62.72
N LEU A 187 -4.77 17.78 61.68
CA LEU A 187 -4.61 18.66 60.50
C LEU A 187 -3.67 18.17 59.39
N LYS A 188 -3.97 18.16 58.08
CA LYS A 188 -4.91 18.78 57.10
C LYS A 188 -4.70 17.93 55.80
N GLU A 189 -5.56 17.78 54.79
CA GLU A 189 -6.56 18.63 54.16
C GLU A 189 -7.44 17.75 53.26
N SER A 190 -8.69 18.18 53.13
CA SER A 190 -9.79 17.54 52.41
C SER A 190 -9.73 17.85 50.92
N SER A 191 -10.07 16.88 50.06
CA SER A 191 -11.32 16.93 49.28
C SER A 191 -11.39 15.82 48.24
N GLU A 192 -12.12 14.76 48.61
CA GLU A 192 -12.89 13.96 47.65
C GLU A 192 -14.19 14.71 47.31
N GLN A 193 -14.67 14.52 46.09
CA GLN A 193 -16.10 14.64 45.79
C GLN A 193 -16.59 13.40 45.02
N PRO A 194 -17.90 13.08 45.17
CA PRO A 194 -18.38 11.72 45.24
C PRO A 194 -18.93 11.18 43.92
N ILE A 195 -18.90 9.85 43.79
CA ILE A 195 -19.47 9.10 42.68
C ILE A 195 -20.99 9.04 42.88
N SER A 196 -21.72 9.72 42.00
CA SER A 196 -23.18 9.66 41.89
C SER A 196 -23.57 8.58 40.88
N ALA A 197 -24.45 7.68 41.29
CA ALA A 197 -25.04 6.62 40.48
C ALA A 197 -25.73 7.14 39.20
N VAL A 198 -25.45 6.51 38.05
CA VAL A 198 -26.28 6.60 36.85
C VAL A 198 -26.43 5.21 36.22
N ARG A 199 -27.70 4.93 35.90
CA ARG A 199 -28.33 3.74 35.32
C ARG A 199 -27.64 3.19 34.06
N GLU A 200 -27.67 1.87 33.93
CA GLU A 200 -27.50 1.14 32.65
C GLU A 200 -28.56 1.57 31.63
N PRO A 201 -28.19 1.80 30.36
CA PRO A 201 -29.12 1.70 29.24
C PRO A 201 -28.87 0.43 28.43
N GLU A 202 -29.99 -0.20 28.06
CA GLU A 202 -30.09 -1.46 27.34
C GLU A 202 -29.52 -1.43 25.92
N LEU A 203 -29.10 -2.62 25.48
CA LEU A 203 -28.56 -2.96 24.18
C LEU A 203 -29.65 -2.83 23.10
N ASN A 204 -29.57 -1.81 22.23
CA ASN A 204 -30.42 -1.70 21.04
C ASN A 204 -29.67 -2.21 19.79
N GLU A 205 -30.28 -3.19 19.13
CA GLU A 205 -29.86 -3.82 17.88
C GLU A 205 -29.62 -2.79 16.75
N MET A 206 -28.39 -2.69 16.25
CA MET A 206 -28.09 -1.95 15.02
C MET A 206 -28.30 -2.84 13.79
N LYS A 207 -29.34 -2.54 13.02
CA LYS A 207 -29.50 -3.04 11.63
C LYS A 207 -28.64 -2.17 10.70
N PRO A 208 -27.88 -2.75 9.75
CA PRO A 208 -27.05 -1.96 8.84
C PRO A 208 -27.94 -1.17 7.87
N LYS A 209 -27.75 0.15 7.82
CA LYS A 209 -28.41 1.03 6.85
C LYS A 209 -27.44 1.35 5.71
N VAL A 210 -27.83 0.98 4.49
CA VAL A 210 -27.13 1.29 3.24
C VAL A 210 -27.19 2.80 2.97
N ILE A 211 -26.04 3.42 2.74
CA ILE A 211 -25.92 4.87 2.46
C ILE A 211 -25.98 5.09 0.94
N VAL A 212 -26.80 6.05 0.51
CA VAL A 212 -27.02 6.45 -0.89
C VAL A 212 -26.05 7.61 -1.24
N PRO A 213 -25.50 7.68 -2.47
CA PRO A 213 -24.31 8.48 -2.79
C PRO A 213 -24.61 9.95 -3.11
N ASP A 214 -25.26 10.69 -2.19
CA ASP A 214 -25.57 12.12 -2.42
C ASP A 214 -25.27 13.05 -1.22
N GLU A 215 -24.55 12.56 -0.19
CA GLU A 215 -24.17 13.37 0.99
C GLU A 215 -22.64 13.52 1.19
N VAL A 216 -21.85 13.47 0.12
CA VAL A 216 -20.38 13.67 0.16
C VAL A 216 -19.91 15.09 -0.18
N SER A 217 -20.83 16.06 -0.31
CA SER A 217 -20.51 17.41 -0.79
C SER A 217 -20.10 18.43 0.29
N ASN A 218 -20.04 18.05 1.58
CA ASN A 218 -19.75 19.00 2.67
C ASN A 218 -18.53 18.66 3.55
N LEU A 219 -17.57 17.87 3.06
CA LEU A 219 -16.29 17.74 3.76
C LEU A 219 -15.37 18.92 3.39
N HIS A 220 -15.24 19.85 4.32
CA HIS A 220 -14.33 21.00 4.25
C HIS A 220 -12.86 20.53 4.20
N ILE A 221 -12.14 20.87 3.13
CA ILE A 221 -10.68 20.77 3.06
C ILE A 221 -10.11 22.03 3.74
N ILE A 222 -9.39 21.84 4.84
CA ILE A 222 -8.66 22.89 5.54
C ILE A 222 -7.30 23.08 4.84
N GLY A 223 -7.06 24.28 4.33
CA GLY A 223 -5.71 24.75 3.97
C GLY A 223 -5.65 25.46 2.63
N ASN A 224 -5.86 26.79 2.64
CA ASN A 224 -4.95 27.79 2.08
C ASN A 224 -5.56 29.20 2.20
N ASP A 225 -5.34 29.87 3.33
CA ASP A 225 -5.52 31.33 3.44
C ASP A 225 -4.14 31.97 3.57
N ILE A 226 -3.58 32.41 2.43
CA ILE A 226 -2.56 33.47 2.43
C ILE A 226 -3.18 34.66 1.72
N LYS A 227 -3.55 35.66 2.51
CA LYS A 227 -3.71 37.02 2.04
C LYS A 227 -2.32 37.62 1.94
N ASP A 228 -1.94 38.06 0.75
CA ASP A 228 -1.20 39.30 0.58
C ASP A 228 -1.66 39.96 -0.72
N LYS A 229 -1.83 41.27 -0.62
CA LYS A 229 -2.39 42.18 -1.61
C LYS A 229 -1.26 42.92 -2.34
N ASP A 230 -1.66 43.47 -3.50
CA ASP A 230 -1.04 44.55 -4.28
C ASP A 230 0.00 44.11 -5.33
N ASP A 231 -0.41 44.02 -6.61
CA ASP A 231 -0.37 45.15 -7.55
C ASP A 231 -0.92 44.78 -8.95
N ALA A 232 -1.45 45.80 -9.64
CA ALA A 232 -2.32 45.71 -10.81
C ALA A 232 -1.59 45.68 -12.16
N ALA A 233 -2.12 44.90 -13.13
CA ALA A 233 -2.33 45.25 -14.57
C ALA A 233 -2.68 44.00 -15.43
N GLU A 234 -3.61 44.16 -16.36
CA GLU A 234 -4.37 43.16 -17.16
C GLU A 234 -3.60 42.45 -18.32
N PRO A 235 -4.22 41.63 -19.24
CA PRO A 235 -5.36 40.70 -19.16
C PRO A 235 -4.99 39.26 -19.64
N HIS A 236 -5.54 38.22 -19.01
CA HIS A 236 -5.36 36.83 -19.47
C HIS A 236 -6.36 36.43 -20.57
N VAL A 237 -5.81 36.03 -21.72
CA VAL A 237 -6.53 35.39 -22.83
C VAL A 237 -6.81 33.92 -22.50
N LYS A 238 -8.07 33.55 -22.71
CA LYS A 238 -8.73 32.24 -22.59
C LYS A 238 -7.86 31.03 -23.03
N SER A 239 -7.51 30.15 -22.10
CA SER A 239 -7.12 28.76 -22.41
C SER A 239 -8.37 27.87 -22.41
N LYS A 240 -8.72 27.34 -23.58
CA LYS A 240 -9.79 26.36 -23.75
C LYS A 240 -9.14 24.98 -23.77
N VAL A 241 -9.33 24.21 -22.71
CA VAL A 241 -8.82 22.83 -22.58
C VAL A 241 -9.57 21.94 -23.58
N VAL A 242 -8.82 21.27 -24.47
CA VAL A 242 -9.33 20.22 -25.36
C VAL A 242 -8.97 18.86 -24.73
N PRO A 243 -9.92 17.92 -24.56
CA PRO A 243 -9.63 16.60 -24.01
C PRO A 243 -8.79 15.75 -24.96
N ILE A 244 -7.80 15.06 -24.39
CA ILE A 244 -6.79 14.24 -25.07
C ILE A 244 -7.42 12.91 -25.50
N THR A 245 -7.99 12.83 -26.70
CA THR A 245 -8.29 11.54 -27.36
C THR A 245 -7.99 11.50 -28.86
N GLU A 246 -7.22 12.44 -29.40
CA GLU A 246 -7.09 12.55 -30.86
C GLU A 246 -5.72 13.03 -31.39
N ALA A 247 -4.62 12.45 -30.91
CA ALA A 247 -3.31 12.74 -31.49
C ALA A 247 -2.32 11.58 -31.41
N VAL A 248 -2.58 10.45 -32.09
CA VAL A 248 -1.55 9.70 -32.85
C VAL A 248 -2.24 8.90 -33.96
N ARG A 249 -2.34 9.45 -35.17
CA ARG A 249 -2.63 8.65 -36.39
C ARG A 249 -2.05 9.30 -37.64
N VAL A 250 -0.77 9.07 -37.91
CA VAL A 250 -0.06 9.23 -39.20
C VAL A 250 1.28 8.47 -39.00
N GLU A 251 1.70 7.37 -39.64
CA GLU A 251 1.26 6.54 -40.76
C GLU A 251 1.70 5.08 -40.52
N GLY A 252 1.04 4.11 -41.17
CA GLY A 252 1.53 2.73 -41.21
C GLY A 252 0.52 1.74 -41.80
N LYS A 253 0.58 1.57 -43.13
CA LYS A 253 0.25 0.38 -43.94
C LYS A 253 -0.78 -0.65 -43.40
N SER A 254 -1.86 -0.77 -44.16
CA SER A 254 -2.92 -1.77 -44.14
C SER A 254 -2.50 -3.22 -43.85
N VAL A 255 -2.95 -3.82 -42.73
CA VAL A 255 -3.26 -5.28 -42.60
C VAL A 255 -4.26 -5.53 -41.44
N ASN A 256 -5.40 -6.16 -41.76
CA ASN A 256 -6.43 -6.87 -40.95
C ASN A 256 -6.69 -6.57 -39.45
N PRO A 257 -7.96 -6.35 -39.02
CA PRO A 257 -8.34 -5.98 -37.65
C PRO A 257 -8.45 -7.14 -36.62
N ASP A 258 -8.18 -8.39 -36.99
CA ASP A 258 -8.44 -9.55 -36.09
C ASP A 258 -7.33 -9.86 -35.07
N LYS A 259 -6.27 -9.04 -34.97
CA LYS A 259 -5.14 -9.28 -34.04
C LYS A 259 -5.26 -8.59 -32.67
N ASN A 260 -6.21 -7.69 -32.49
CA ASN A 260 -6.25 -6.84 -31.29
C ASN A 260 -6.68 -7.60 -30.00
N MET A 261 -7.28 -8.78 -30.11
CA MET A 261 -7.67 -9.55 -28.91
C MET A 261 -6.51 -10.34 -28.27
N GLN A 262 -5.35 -10.47 -28.93
CA GLN A 262 -4.18 -11.15 -28.36
C GLN A 262 -3.23 -10.21 -27.59
N GLU A 263 -3.28 -8.89 -27.84
CA GLU A 263 -2.36 -7.92 -27.22
C GLU A 263 -2.75 -7.54 -25.79
N LEU A 264 -4.02 -7.69 -25.41
CA LEU A 264 -4.46 -7.46 -24.02
C LEU A 264 -4.12 -8.61 -23.06
N THR A 265 -3.71 -9.78 -23.58
CA THR A 265 -3.25 -10.93 -22.78
C THR A 265 -1.72 -11.05 -22.72
N ALA A 266 -0.98 -10.12 -23.35
CA ALA A 266 0.48 -10.19 -23.46
C ALA A 266 1.25 -9.61 -22.24
N ASN A 267 0.54 -9.02 -21.28
CA ASN A 267 1.12 -8.43 -20.07
C ASN A 267 0.91 -9.28 -18.81
N ASP A 268 0.70 -10.59 -18.95
CA ASP A 268 0.76 -11.50 -17.80
C ASP A 268 2.25 -11.76 -17.46
N PRO A 269 2.70 -11.44 -16.22
CA PRO A 269 4.08 -11.66 -15.80
C PRO A 269 4.53 -13.13 -15.96
N ILE A 270 3.60 -14.09 -15.88
CA ILE A 270 3.91 -15.53 -16.06
C ILE A 270 4.24 -15.82 -17.53
N SER A 271 3.50 -15.20 -18.45
CA SER A 271 3.72 -15.33 -19.90
C SER A 271 5.05 -14.71 -20.32
N GLN A 272 5.35 -13.51 -19.79
CA GLN A 272 6.62 -12.82 -20.04
C GLN A 272 7.82 -13.65 -19.54
N ASN A 273 7.74 -14.21 -18.34
CA ASN A 273 8.78 -15.09 -17.80
C ASN A 273 9.04 -16.32 -18.68
N ARG A 274 7.99 -16.91 -19.25
CA ARG A 274 8.14 -18.02 -20.21
C ARG A 274 8.84 -17.57 -21.48
N GLN A 275 8.48 -16.39 -22.00
CA GLN A 275 9.08 -15.82 -23.20
C GLN A 275 10.58 -15.51 -23.02
N ILE A 276 10.98 -15.00 -21.84
CA ILE A 276 12.40 -14.80 -21.47
C ILE A 276 13.17 -16.13 -21.57
N ILE A 277 12.62 -17.20 -21.02
CA ILE A 277 13.26 -18.52 -21.02
C ILE A 277 13.36 -19.09 -22.44
N GLU A 278 12.33 -18.96 -23.26
CA GLU A 278 12.32 -19.42 -24.65
C GLU A 278 13.33 -18.67 -25.51
N MET A 279 13.39 -17.34 -25.39
CA MET A 279 14.37 -16.52 -26.10
C MET A 279 15.82 -16.81 -25.70
N HIS A 280 16.08 -17.04 -24.40
CA HIS A 280 17.41 -17.41 -23.93
C HIS A 280 17.81 -18.82 -24.39
N LYS A 281 16.88 -19.79 -24.41
CA LYS A 281 17.10 -21.12 -24.99
C LYS A 281 17.38 -21.06 -26.50
N ALA A 282 16.80 -20.07 -27.20
CA ALA A 282 17.10 -19.78 -28.60
C ALA A 282 18.48 -19.09 -28.82
N GLY A 283 19.24 -18.84 -27.74
CA GLY A 283 20.59 -18.28 -27.81
C GLY A 283 20.65 -16.75 -27.92
N LYS A 284 19.52 -16.05 -27.73
CA LYS A 284 19.53 -14.58 -27.68
C LYS A 284 20.26 -14.11 -26.41
N SER A 285 21.00 -13.01 -26.53
CA SER A 285 21.71 -12.43 -25.39
C SER A 285 20.74 -11.72 -24.43
N ASN A 286 21.08 -11.68 -23.14
CA ASN A 286 20.22 -11.07 -22.12
C ASN A 286 19.87 -9.60 -22.41
N MET A 287 20.79 -8.86 -23.03
CA MET A 287 20.57 -7.48 -23.46
C MET A 287 19.54 -7.36 -24.59
N VAL A 288 19.54 -8.30 -25.53
CA VAL A 288 18.56 -8.32 -26.62
C VAL A 288 17.17 -8.67 -26.10
N ILE A 289 17.08 -9.65 -25.20
CA ILE A 289 15.82 -10.06 -24.55
C ILE A 289 15.23 -8.89 -23.74
N ALA A 290 16.06 -8.20 -22.96
CA ALA A 290 15.66 -7.00 -22.21
C ALA A 290 15.10 -5.91 -23.13
N ARG A 291 15.76 -5.65 -24.27
CA ARG A 291 15.31 -4.65 -25.25
C ARG A 291 14.02 -5.06 -25.96
N GLU A 292 13.84 -6.34 -26.28
CA GLU A 292 12.69 -6.87 -27.02
C GLU A 292 11.43 -6.98 -26.15
N LEU A 293 11.59 -7.20 -24.84
CA LEU A 293 10.50 -7.31 -23.87
C LEU A 293 10.26 -6.04 -23.03
N GLY A 294 11.10 -5.02 -23.16
CA GLY A 294 11.02 -3.82 -22.33
C GLY A 294 11.32 -4.06 -20.85
N LEU A 295 12.07 -5.12 -20.53
CA LEU A 295 12.40 -5.56 -19.16
C LEU A 295 13.82 -5.15 -18.77
N GLY A 296 14.09 -5.07 -17.47
CA GLY A 296 15.43 -4.80 -16.96
C GLY A 296 16.40 -5.96 -17.21
N ILE A 297 17.67 -5.67 -17.51
CA ILE A 297 18.71 -6.71 -17.72
C ILE A 297 18.87 -7.59 -16.46
N GLY A 298 18.70 -7.01 -15.27
CA GLY A 298 18.71 -7.73 -14.00
C GLY A 298 17.55 -8.72 -13.84
N GLU A 299 16.34 -8.33 -14.27
CA GLU A 299 15.14 -9.17 -14.20
C GLU A 299 15.26 -10.36 -15.14
N VAL A 300 15.70 -10.12 -16.37
CA VAL A 300 15.97 -11.16 -17.37
C VAL A 300 17.00 -12.18 -16.81
N LYS A 301 18.09 -11.70 -16.21
CA LYS A 301 19.11 -12.56 -15.60
C LYS A 301 18.56 -13.38 -14.44
N LEU A 302 17.77 -12.76 -13.56
CA LEU A 302 17.17 -13.42 -12.40
C LEU A 302 16.27 -14.59 -12.84
N VAL A 303 15.39 -14.37 -13.81
CA VAL A 303 14.48 -15.39 -14.34
C VAL A 303 15.25 -16.56 -14.98
N ILE A 304 16.32 -16.27 -15.73
CA ILE A 304 17.19 -17.29 -16.32
C ILE A 304 17.89 -18.11 -15.23
N ASP A 305 18.48 -17.45 -14.23
CA ASP A 305 19.22 -18.10 -13.16
C ASP A 305 18.33 -19.02 -12.31
N LEU A 306 17.11 -18.57 -11.97
CA LEU A 306 16.08 -19.38 -11.32
C LEU A 306 15.69 -20.59 -12.17
N SER A 307 15.44 -20.40 -13.47
CA SER A 307 15.05 -21.49 -14.37
C SER A 307 16.13 -22.57 -14.50
N ASN A 308 17.40 -22.16 -14.56
CA ASN A 308 18.54 -23.07 -14.65
C ASN A 308 18.77 -23.82 -13.34
N LYS A 309 18.54 -23.18 -12.19
CA LYS A 309 18.62 -23.80 -10.87
C LYS A 309 17.58 -24.91 -10.73
N HIS A 310 16.34 -24.67 -11.14
CA HIS A 310 15.28 -25.70 -11.10
C HIS A 310 15.50 -26.85 -12.09
N ARG A 311 16.22 -26.63 -13.19
CA ARG A 311 16.55 -27.69 -14.17
C ARG A 311 17.62 -28.68 -13.66
N LYS A 312 18.49 -28.27 -12.72
CA LYS A 312 19.58 -29.10 -12.18
C LYS A 312 19.19 -30.00 -11.01
N VAL A 313 17.96 -29.91 -10.50
CA VAL A 313 17.48 -30.67 -9.33
C VAL A 313 16.57 -31.85 -9.75
N LYS A 314 16.68 -32.30 -11.01
CA LYS A 314 16.04 -33.52 -11.51
C LYS A 314 17.07 -34.49 -12.04
#